data_AF-A0A965V7D6-F1
#
_entry.id   AF-A0A965V7D6-F1
#
_cell.length_a   1.000
_cell.length_b   1.000
_cell.length_c   1.000
_cell.angle_alpha   90.00
_cell.angle_beta   90.00
_cell.angle_gamma   90.00
#
_symmetry.space_group_name_H-M   'P 1'
#
loop_
_entity.id
_entity.type
_entity.pdbx_description
1 polymer ?
#
loop_
_entity_poly.entity_id
_entity_poly.type
_entity_poly.pdbx_seq_one_letter_code
_entity_poly.pdbx_strand_id
1 'polypeptide(L)'
;MGQNVTRSHFPKAGAYMRLVPDRINGTWIKTLADEDLIDVEERLYGRFLILDNKEKKLRGGRYLMFRGPAELLTAWDRWCRVRNALQLRSLVARRKVTDAAPAEM
;
A
#
# COMPACT_ATOMS: atom_id res chain seq x y z
N MET A 1 -26.21 16.35 29.99
CA MET A 1 -26.67 15.35 29.00
C MET A 1 -26.83 16.06 27.67
N GLY A 2 -26.28 15.53 26.57
CA GLY A 2 -26.50 16.06 25.22
C GLY A 2 -25.24 16.12 24.36
N GLN A 3 -24.73 14.97 23.94
CA GLN A 3 -23.66 14.83 22.95
C GLN A 3 -24.20 15.32 21.59
N ASN A 4 -23.70 16.44 21.08
CA ASN A 4 -23.89 16.81 19.67
C ASN A 4 -22.58 16.53 18.93
N VAL A 5 -22.51 15.33 18.36
CA VAL A 5 -21.48 14.90 17.43
C VAL A 5 -21.67 15.70 16.13
N THR A 6 -20.90 16.77 15.98
CA THR A 6 -20.80 17.48 14.71
C THR A 6 -20.22 16.50 13.69
N ARG A 7 -21.10 16.04 12.81
CA ARG A 7 -20.85 15.22 11.62
C ARG A 7 -19.65 15.81 10.87
N SER A 8 -18.46 15.25 11.12
CA SER A 8 -17.26 15.57 10.35
C SER A 8 -17.57 15.34 8.88
N HIS A 9 -17.56 16.44 8.14
CA HIS A 9 -17.63 16.45 6.69
C HIS A 9 -16.37 15.72 6.19
N PHE A 10 -16.47 14.40 6.01
CA PHE A 10 -15.42 13.61 5.37
C PHE A 10 -15.36 14.06 3.91
N PRO A 11 -14.30 14.78 3.50
CA PRO A 11 -14.22 15.21 2.12
C PRO A 11 -13.99 13.96 1.26
N LYS A 12 -14.62 13.95 0.07
CA LYS A 12 -14.59 12.85 -0.91
C LYS A 12 -13.16 12.30 -1.09
N ALA A 13 -13.04 10.98 -1.01
CA ALA A 13 -11.84 10.20 -1.22
C ALA A 13 -11.31 10.33 -2.66
N GLY A 14 -10.63 11.43 -2.97
CA GLY A 14 -10.12 11.66 -4.33
C GLY A 14 -8.88 12.53 -4.49
N ALA A 15 -8.33 13.17 -3.44
CA ALA A 15 -7.25 14.13 -3.70
C ALA A 15 -6.29 14.43 -2.54
N TYR A 16 -6.21 13.58 -1.52
CA TYR A 16 -5.09 13.70 -0.59
C TYR A 16 -4.04 12.74 -1.06
N MET A 17 -2.97 13.28 -1.62
CA MET A 17 -1.66 12.66 -1.57
C MET A 17 -1.37 12.30 -0.09
N ARG A 18 -1.92 11.17 0.40
CA ARG A 18 -1.66 10.69 1.75
C ARG A 18 -0.17 10.40 1.79
N LEU A 19 0.57 11.27 2.45
CA LEU A 19 1.98 11.08 2.75
C LEU A 19 2.08 9.74 3.49
N VAL A 20 2.62 8.73 2.81
CA VAL A 20 2.86 7.44 3.44
C VAL A 20 3.93 7.68 4.50
N PRO A 21 3.61 7.50 5.78
CA PRO A 21 4.55 7.80 6.85
C PRO A 21 5.78 6.91 6.73
N ASP A 22 6.92 7.42 7.17
CA ASP A 22 8.17 6.67 7.20
C ASP A 22 8.04 5.37 8.03
N ARG A 23 7.18 5.40 9.06
CA ARG A 23 6.86 4.27 9.92
C ARG A 23 5.43 3.79 9.70
N ILE A 24 5.26 2.74 8.90
CA ILE A 24 3.97 2.07 8.70
C ILE A 24 3.69 1.15 9.90
N ASN A 25 2.73 1.53 10.74
CA ASN A 25 2.28 0.76 11.89
C ASN A 25 0.83 0.29 11.73
N GLY A 26 0.46 -0.78 12.44
CA GLY A 26 -0.88 -1.36 12.39
C GLY A 26 -1.99 -0.35 12.72
N THR A 27 -1.75 0.60 13.63
CA THR A 27 -2.72 1.67 13.95
C THR A 27 -2.99 2.57 12.74
N TRP A 28 -1.95 2.98 12.02
CA TRP A 28 -2.11 3.79 10.81
C TRP A 28 -2.84 3.01 9.72
N ILE A 29 -2.48 1.73 9.52
CA ILE A 29 -3.17 0.88 8.55
C ILE A 29 -4.66 0.72 8.91
N LYS A 30 -5.01 0.62 10.20
CA LYS A 30 -6.41 0.58 10.66
C LYS A 30 -7.18 1.85 10.33
N THR A 31 -6.53 3.01 10.24
CA THR A 31 -7.19 4.27 9.83
C THR A 31 -7.46 4.38 8.34
N LEU A 32 -6.88 3.50 7.51
CA LEU A 32 -7.11 3.50 6.07
C LEU A 32 -8.42 2.80 5.73
N ALA A 33 -9.15 3.37 4.79
CA ALA A 33 -10.24 2.69 4.10
C ALA A 33 -9.65 1.63 3.15
N ASP A 34 -10.52 0.73 2.69
CA ASP A 34 -10.10 -0.43 1.89
C ASP A 34 -9.53 0.01 0.53
N GLU A 35 -10.13 1.05 -0.10
CA GLU A 35 -9.67 1.64 -1.36
C GLU A 35 -8.31 2.34 -1.20
N ASP A 36 -8.13 3.13 -0.13
CA ASP A 36 -6.84 3.76 0.20
C ASP A 36 -5.75 2.71 0.46
N LEU A 37 -6.11 1.59 1.09
CA LEU A 37 -5.16 0.53 1.39
C LEU A 37 -4.63 -0.13 0.12
N ILE A 38 -5.49 -0.28 -0.91
CA ILE A 38 -5.12 -0.78 -2.23
C ILE A 38 -4.21 0.23 -2.95
N ASP A 39 -4.56 1.51 -2.98
CA ASP A 39 -3.73 2.56 -3.59
C ASP A 39 -2.34 2.64 -2.96
N VAL A 40 -2.29 2.65 -1.61
CA VAL A 40 -1.02 2.69 -0.86
C VAL A 40 -0.17 1.45 -1.15
N GLU A 41 -0.79 0.27 -1.25
CA GLU A 41 -0.06 -0.96 -1.59
C GLU A 41 0.55 -0.89 -2.99
N GLU A 42 -0.22 -0.43 -3.98
CA GLU A 42 0.27 -0.29 -5.35
C GLU A 42 1.44 0.70 -5.45
N ARG A 43 1.35 1.84 -4.76
CA ARG A 43 2.41 2.84 -4.73
C ARG A 43 3.68 2.32 -4.06
N LEU A 44 3.55 1.59 -2.95
CA LEU A 44 4.68 0.96 -2.26
C LEU A 44 5.30 -0.15 -3.10
N TYR A 45 4.47 -0.95 -3.78
CA TYR A 45 4.92 -1.99 -4.69
C TYR A 45 5.68 -1.39 -5.88
N GLY A 46 5.17 -0.32 -6.49
CA GLY A 46 5.85 0.41 -7.56
C GLY A 46 7.21 0.96 -7.11
N ARG A 47 7.28 1.56 -5.91
CA ARG A 47 8.54 2.05 -5.34
C ARG A 47 9.54 0.92 -5.12
N PHE A 48 9.09 -0.22 -4.58
CA PHE A 48 9.91 -1.41 -4.41
C PHE A 48 10.41 -1.94 -5.76
N LEU A 49 9.54 -2.06 -6.78
CA LEU A 49 9.91 -2.52 -8.11
C LEU A 49 10.95 -1.64 -8.79
N ILE A 50 10.86 -0.31 -8.63
CA ILE A 50 11.85 0.61 -9.18
C ILE A 50 13.23 0.37 -8.53
N LEU A 51 13.26 0.25 -7.20
CA LEU A 51 14.49 0.00 -6.45
C LEU A 51 15.07 -1.40 -6.76
N ASP A 52 14.20 -2.42 -6.81
CA ASP A 52 14.56 -3.80 -7.15
C ASP A 52 15.14 -3.88 -8.57
N ASN A 53 14.49 -3.26 -9.55
CA ASN A 53 15.01 -3.22 -10.92
C ASN A 53 16.32 -2.43 -11.03
N LYS A 54 16.47 -1.34 -10.27
CA LYS A 54 17.72 -0.59 -10.22
C LYS A 54 18.85 -1.46 -9.66
N GLU A 55 18.60 -2.17 -8.56
CA GLU A 55 19.59 -3.06 -7.93
C GLU A 55 19.90 -4.28 -8.80
N LYS A 56 18.91 -4.86 -9.48
CA LYS A 56 19.11 -5.94 -10.46
C LYS A 56 19.98 -5.48 -11.62
N LYS A 57 19.77 -4.26 -12.14
CA LYS A 57 20.63 -3.68 -13.19
C LYS A 57 22.05 -3.43 -12.69
N LEU A 58 22.21 -2.98 -11.44
CA LEU A 58 23.53 -2.68 -10.86
C LEU A 58 24.33 -3.95 -10.49
N ARG A 59 23.69 -4.96 -9.91
CA ARG A 59 24.36 -6.17 -9.40
C ARG A 59 24.28 -7.37 -10.34
N GLY A 60 23.38 -7.36 -11.32
CA GLY A 60 23.19 -8.45 -12.28
C GLY A 60 22.98 -9.80 -11.58
N GLY A 61 23.75 -10.82 -11.97
CA GLY A 61 23.69 -12.17 -11.38
C GLY A 61 24.14 -12.28 -9.92
N ARG A 62 24.66 -11.21 -9.31
CA ARG A 62 24.98 -11.14 -7.87
C ARG A 62 23.86 -10.49 -7.03
N TYR A 63 22.69 -10.29 -7.62
CA TYR A 63 21.53 -9.77 -6.91
C TYR A 63 21.11 -10.72 -5.78
N LEU A 64 21.04 -10.18 -4.57
CA LEU A 64 20.53 -10.87 -3.39
C LEU A 64 19.50 -9.96 -2.74
N MET A 65 18.23 -10.36 -2.86
CA MET A 65 17.04 -9.58 -2.47
C MET A 65 17.08 -9.09 -1.01
N PHE A 66 17.74 -9.82 -0.11
CA PHE A 66 17.90 -9.46 1.31
C PHE A 66 19.29 -8.91 1.68
N ARG A 67 20.19 -8.70 0.71
CA ARG A 67 21.49 -8.02 0.90
C ARG A 67 21.60 -6.73 0.08
N GLY A 68 20.47 -6.19 -0.33
CA GLY A 68 20.38 -4.91 -1.02
C GLY A 68 20.60 -3.71 -0.09
N PRO A 69 20.57 -2.49 -0.64
CA PRO A 69 20.66 -1.25 0.12
C PRO A 69 19.51 -1.15 1.13
N ALA A 70 19.76 -0.43 2.24
CA ALA A 70 18.77 -0.23 3.30
C ALA A 70 17.44 0.32 2.77
N GLU A 71 17.47 1.19 1.75
CA GLU A 71 16.28 1.73 1.10
C GLU A 71 15.40 0.64 0.42
N LEU A 72 16.01 -0.37 -0.20
CA LEU A 72 15.27 -1.49 -0.82
C LEU A 72 14.59 -2.33 0.26
N LEU A 73 15.31 -2.64 1.33
CA LEU A 73 14.80 -3.42 2.46
C LEU A 73 13.68 -2.67 3.19
N THR A 74 13.82 -1.36 3.37
CA THR A 74 12.77 -0.51 3.96
C THR A 74 11.54 -0.44 3.06
N ALA A 75 11.71 -0.29 1.74
CA ALA A 75 10.59 -0.31 0.80
C ALA A 75 9.85 -1.66 0.80
N TRP A 76 10.61 -2.77 0.85
CA TRP A 76 10.06 -4.12 0.96
C TRP A 76 9.30 -4.35 2.28
N ASP A 77 9.87 -3.98 3.43
CA ASP A 77 9.20 -4.10 4.73
C ASP A 77 7.88 -3.32 4.76
N ARG A 78 7.89 -2.08 4.27
CA ARG A 78 6.69 -1.24 4.18
C ARG A 78 5.60 -1.88 3.33
N TRP A 79 5.95 -2.34 2.13
CA TRP A 79 5.01 -3.04 1.26
C TRP A 79 4.47 -4.32 1.90
N CYS A 80 5.34 -5.14 2.51
CA CYS A 80 4.95 -6.37 3.17
C CYS A 80 3.94 -6.14 4.30
N ARG A 81 4.12 -5.08 5.10
CA ARG A 81 3.17 -4.69 6.16
C ARG A 81 1.78 -4.34 5.61
N VAL A 82 1.74 -3.54 4.54
CA VAL A 82 0.48 -3.13 3.91
C VAL A 82 -0.19 -4.31 3.22
N ARG A 83 0.57 -5.15 2.51
CA ARG A 83 0.08 -6.38 1.88
C ARG A 83 -0.50 -7.37 2.89
N ASN A 84 0.15 -7.55 4.04
CA ASN A 84 -0.38 -8.37 5.13
C ASN A 84 -1.72 -7.81 5.64
N ALA A 85 -1.85 -6.50 5.79
CA ALA A 85 -3.13 -5.90 6.19
C ALA A 85 -4.22 -6.06 5.12
N LEU A 86 -3.86 -5.97 3.83
CA LEU A 86 -4.74 -6.28 2.71
C LEU A 86 -5.23 -7.73 2.76
N GLN A 87 -4.34 -8.67 3.07
CA GLN A 87 -4.69 -10.08 3.26
C GLN A 87 -5.60 -10.30 4.48
N LEU A 88 -5.29 -9.66 5.61
CA LEU A 88 -6.11 -9.73 6.84
C LEU A 88 -7.53 -9.17 6.63
N ARG A 89 -7.69 -8.19 5.74
CA ARG A 89 -9.01 -7.67 5.33
C ARG A 89 -9.64 -8.46 4.16
N SER A 90 -8.99 -9.53 3.70
CA SER A 90 -9.41 -10.32 2.54
C SER A 90 -9.62 -9.50 1.25
N LEU A 91 -8.98 -8.34 1.16
CA LEU A 91 -9.11 -7.41 0.04
C LEU A 91 -8.30 -7.84 -1.19
N VAL A 92 -7.40 -8.82 -1.04
CA VAL A 92 -6.63 -9.40 -2.15
C VAL A 92 -7.53 -10.07 -3.19
N ALA A 93 -8.66 -10.66 -2.77
CA ALA A 93 -9.66 -11.22 -3.69
C ALA A 93 -10.47 -10.10 -4.37
N ARG A 94 -10.77 -9.01 -3.66
CA ARG A 94 -11.48 -7.85 -4.22
C ARG A 94 -10.67 -7.08 -5.25
N ARG A 95 -9.34 -6.97 -5.08
CA ARG A 95 -8.45 -6.38 -6.10
C ARG A 95 -8.58 -7.10 -7.45
N LYS A 96 -8.72 -8.43 -7.43
CA LYS A 96 -8.92 -9.22 -8.66
C LYS A 96 -10.32 -9.07 -9.24
N VAL A 97 -11.35 -8.90 -8.41
CA VAL A 97 -12.73 -8.70 -8.87
C VAL A 97 -12.94 -7.32 -9.47
N THR A 98 -12.29 -6.27 -8.97
CA THR A 98 -12.37 -4.94 -9.59
C THR A 98 -11.69 -4.90 -10.97
N ASP A 99 -10.65 -5.71 -11.18
CA ASP A 99 -10.05 -5.93 -12.50
C ASP A 99 -10.90 -6.86 -13.40
N ALA A 100 -11.80 -7.64 -12.80
CA ALA A 100 -12.58 -8.67 -13.47
C ALA A 100 -14.08 -8.60 -13.13
N ALA A 101 -14.75 -7.48 -13.45
CA ALA A 101 -16.19 -7.43 -13.74
C ALA A 101 -16.66 -6.03 -14.17
N PRO A 102 -17.61 -5.90 -15.13
CA PRO A 102 -17.81 -6.74 -16.31
C PRO A 102 -17.89 -5.89 -17.60
N ALA A 103 -17.33 -6.39 -18.71
CA ALA A 103 -17.81 -5.99 -20.02
C ALA A 103 -19.14 -6.69 -20.25
N GLU A 104 -20.23 -6.07 -19.78
CA GLU A 104 -21.57 -6.40 -20.25
C GLU A 104 -21.77 -5.75 -21.64
N MET A 105 -21.75 -6.58 -22.68
CA MET A 105 -22.60 -6.46 -23.88
C MET A 105 -22.91 -7.84 -24.41
#